data_AF-A0A7J3JS11-F1
#
_entry.id   AF-A0A7J3JS11-F1
#
_cell.length_a   1.000
_cell.length_b   1.000
_cell.length_c   1.000
_cell.angle_alpha   90.00
_cell.angle_beta   90.00
_cell.angle_gamma   90.00
#
_symmetry.space_group_name_H-M   'P 1'
#
loop_
_entity.id
_entity.type
_entity.pdbx_description
1 polymer ?
#
loop_
_entity_poly.entity_id
_entity_poly.type
_entity_poly.pdbx_seq_one_letter_code
_entity_poly.pdbx_strand_id
1 'polypeptide(L)' 'MLEHRLLPANPCPRCGSELRLVIEAEYRERRSIVSYSYVCTTCRHKEKIEQLDARLDSDKLLISRVKYIR' A
#
# COMPACT_ATOMS: atom_id res chain seq x y z
N MET A 1 -31.28 -4.92 21.62
CA MET A 1 -29.88 -4.43 21.54
C MET A 1 -29.55 -4.32 20.06
N LEU A 2 -29.62 -3.12 19.48
CA LEU A 2 -29.21 -2.91 18.08
C LEU A 2 -27.69 -2.91 18.03
N GLU A 3 -27.13 -4.02 17.55
CA GLU A 3 -25.73 -4.06 17.12
C GLU A 3 -25.56 -3.03 16.00
N HIS A 4 -25.02 -1.86 16.33
CA HIS A 4 -24.47 -0.96 15.34
C HIS A 4 -23.27 -1.69 14.73
N ARG A 5 -23.49 -2.41 13.63
CA ARG A 5 -22.40 -2.88 12.77
C ARG A 5 -21.73 -1.62 12.22
N LEU A 6 -20.68 -1.16 12.90
CA LEU A 6 -19.81 -0.12 12.41
C LEU A 6 -19.31 -0.58 11.05
N LEU A 7 -19.76 0.11 9.99
CA LEU A 7 -19.27 -0.15 8.65
C LEU A 7 -17.76 0.11 8.63
N PRO A 8 -16.98 -0.73 7.94
CA PRO A 8 -15.55 -0.52 7.82
C PRO A 8 -15.26 0.84 7.17
N ALA A 9 -14.22 1.53 7.66
CA ALA A 9 -13.85 2.86 7.20
C ALA A 9 -13.33 2.83 5.76
N ASN A 10 -12.62 1.76 5.40
CA ASN A 10 -12.16 1.49 4.04
C ASN A 10 -12.62 0.08 3.61
N PRO A 11 -13.86 -0.07 3.12
CA PRO A 11 -14.41 -1.37 2.76
C PRO A 11 -13.70 -1.96 1.52
N CYS A 12 -13.40 -3.25 1.58
CA CYS A 12 -12.87 -4.00 0.45
C CYS A 12 -13.93 -4.10 -0.66
N PRO A 13 -13.60 -3.73 -1.91
CA PRO A 13 -14.56 -3.75 -3.02
C PRO A 13 -15.04 -5.17 -3.39
N ARG A 14 -14.37 -6.22 -2.89
CA ARG A 14 -14.74 -7.62 -3.18
C ARG A 14 -15.59 -8.29 -2.12
N CYS A 15 -15.38 -7.99 -0.84
CA CYS A 15 -16.02 -8.73 0.26
C CYS A 15 -16.54 -7.84 1.39
N GLY A 16 -16.42 -6.51 1.26
CA GLY A 16 -16.88 -5.56 2.26
C GLY A 16 -16.11 -5.54 3.58
N SER A 17 -15.14 -6.43 3.80
CA SER A 17 -14.26 -6.39 4.98
C SER A 17 -13.31 -5.19 4.94
N GLU A 18 -12.81 -4.74 6.09
CA GLU A 18 -11.84 -3.63 6.18
C GLU A 18 -10.56 -3.91 5.37
N LEU A 19 -10.11 -2.93 4.60
CA LEU A 19 -8.80 -2.89 3.96
C LEU A 19 -7.76 -2.33 4.94
N ARG A 20 -6.63 -3.02 5.10
CA ARG A 20 -5.52 -2.56 5.92
C ARG A 20 -4.44 -1.94 5.05
N LEU A 21 -3.91 -0.79 5.46
CA LEU A 21 -2.71 -0.25 4.85
C LEU A 21 -1.51 -1.13 5.22
N VAL A 22 -0.79 -1.58 4.22
CA VAL A 22 0.45 -2.34 4.34
C VAL A 22 1.56 -1.53 3.69
N ILE A 23 2.68 -1.41 4.40
CA ILE A 23 3.90 -0.74 3.94
C ILE A 23 4.96 -1.82 3.82
N GLU A 24 5.45 -2.04 2.60
CA GLU A 24 6.52 -3.01 2.29
C GLU A 24 7.76 -2.23 1.86
N ALA A 25 8.92 -2.56 2.43
CA ALA A 25 10.19 -1.95 2.05
C ALA A 25 11.15 -3.04 1.57
N GLU A 26 11.68 -2.87 0.37
CA GLU A 26 12.69 -3.73 -0.23
C GLU A 26 13.99 -2.94 -0.43
N TYR A 27 15.12 -3.57 -0.10
CA TYR A 27 16.45 -2.98 -0.29
C TYR A 27 17.33 -3.92 -1.11
N ARG A 28 17.87 -3.44 -2.23
CA ARG A 28 18.83 -4.16 -3.08
C ARG A 28 19.78 -3.20 -3.75
N GLU A 29 21.07 -3.52 -3.82
CA GLU A 29 22.04 -2.84 -4.68
C GLU A 29 21.99 -1.29 -4.64
N ARG A 30 21.91 -0.70 -3.43
CA ARG A 30 21.79 0.76 -3.20
C ARG A 30 20.49 1.40 -3.72
N ARG A 31 19.46 0.59 -3.91
CA ARG A 31 18.08 0.97 -4.22
C ARG A 31 17.16 0.53 -3.09
N SER A 32 16.29 1.43 -2.66
CA SER A 32 15.23 1.20 -1.68
C SER A 32 13.88 1.44 -2.35
N ILE A 33 13.00 0.44 -2.32
CA ILE A 33 11.64 0.54 -2.85
C ILE A 33 10.68 0.43 -1.68
N VAL A 34 9.85 1.45 -1.46
CA VAL A 34 8.78 1.46 -0.46
C VAL A 34 7.44 1.41 -1.18
N SER A 35 6.63 0.40 -0.90
CA SER A 35 5.31 0.20 -1.50
C SER A 35 4.22 0.36 -0.45
N TYR A 36 3.23 1.19 -0.76
CA TYR A 36 2.02 1.39 0.04
C TYR A 36 0.87 0.70 -0.68
N SER A 37 0.22 -0.26 -0.01
CA SER A 37 -0.91 -1.01 -0.57
C SER A 37 -2.03 -1.16 0.45
N TYR A 38 -3.28 -1.11 0.01
CA TYR A 38 -4.39 -1.61 0.79
C TYR A 38 -4.56 -3.12 0.56
N VAL A 39 -4.63 -3.88 1.64
CA VAL A 39 -4.78 -5.35 1.60
C VAL A 39 -5.99 -5.76 2.43
N CYS A 40 -6.87 -6.55 1.82
CA CYS A 40 -7.94 -7.22 2.53
C CYS A 40 -7.42 -8.55 3.09
N THR A 41 -7.39 -8.71 4.40
CA THR A 41 -6.95 -9.97 5.04
C THR A 41 -7.93 -11.11 4.84
N THR A 42 -9.20 -10.82 4.54
CA THR A 42 -10.26 -11.82 4.32
C THR A 42 -10.17 -12.46 2.95
N CYS A 43 -10.17 -11.65 1.88
CA CYS A 43 -10.22 -12.14 0.49
C CYS A 43 -8.90 -11.96 -0.29
N ARG A 44 -7.84 -11.48 0.38
CA ARG A 44 -6.50 -11.21 -0.20
C ARG A 44 -6.50 -10.22 -1.37
N HIS A 45 -7.56 -9.44 -1.54
CA HIS A 45 -7.55 -8.32 -2.47
C HIS A 45 -6.43 -7.34 -2.09
N LYS A 46 -5.60 -6.97 -3.05
CA LYS A 46 -4.52 -5.99 -2.89
C LYS A 46 -4.69 -4.88 -3.90
N GLU A 47 -4.68 -3.66 -3.42
CA GLU A 47 -4.72 -2.42 -4.20
C GLU A 47 -3.43 -1.65 -3.92
N LYS A 48 -2.59 -1.45 -4.94
CA LYS A 48 -1.39 -0.61 -4.81
C LYS A 48 -1.82 0.85 -4.83
N ILE A 49 -1.28 1.64 -3.92
CA ILE A 49 -1.62 3.07 -3.77
C ILE A 49 -0.46 3.93 -4.28
N GLU A 50 0.74 3.62 -3.79
CA GLU A 50 1.91 4.43 -4.02
C GLU A 50 3.17 3.58 -3.94
N GLN A 51 4.16 3.93 -4.75
CA GLN A 51 5.49 3.36 -4.67
C GLN A 51 6.52 4.49 -4.71
N LEU A 52 7.42 4.48 -3.73
CA LEU A 52 8.61 5.30 -3.69
C LEU A 52 9.81 4.45 -4.06
N ASP A 53 10.66 4.94 -4.94
CA ASP A 53 11.89 4.29 -5.33
C ASP A 53 13.03 5.29 -5.19
N ALA A 54 13.92 5.00 -4.25
CA ALA A 54 15.10 5.79 -3.95
C ALA A 54 16.34 5.00 -4.35
N ARG A 55 17.18 5.57 -5.22
CA ARG A 55 18.43 4.93 -5.66
C ARG A 55 19.59 5.91 -5.68
N LEU A 56 20.76 5.42 -5.36
CA LEU A 56 22.00 6.19 -5.55
C LEU A 56 22.44 6.12 -7.01
N ASP A 57 22.71 7.28 -7.59
CA ASP A 57 23.33 7.45 -8.90
C ASP A 57 24.57 8.33 -8.73
N SER A 58 25.73 7.70 -8.66
CA SER A 58 27.00 8.33 -8.29
C SER A 58 26.92 9.05 -6.93
N ASP A 59 26.98 10.38 -6.92
CA ASP A 59 26.89 11.25 -5.74
C ASP A 59 25.46 11.76 -5.48
N LYS A 60 24.48 11.34 -6.28
CA LYS A 60 23.09 11.82 -6.21
C LYS A 60 22.16 10.75 -5.66
N LEU A 61 21.17 11.19 -4.89
CA LEU A 61 20.01 10.39 -4.52
C LEU A 61 18.85 10.72 -5.46
N LEU A 62 18.47 9.76 -6.30
CA LEU A 62 17.31 9.87 -7.16
C LEU A 62 16.10 9.28 -6.43
N ILE A 63 15.06 10.07 -6.24
CA ILE A 63 13.80 9.63 -5.65
C ILE A 63 12.71 9.77 -6.71
N SER A 64 12.01 8.68 -6.99
CA SER A 64 10.84 8.67 -7.85
C SER A 64 9.61 8.21 -7.08
N ARG A 65 8.45 8.75 -7.45
CA ARG A 65 7.16 8.47 -6.83
C ARG A 65 6.14 8.13 -7.90
N VAL A 66 5.53 6.97 -7.79
CA VAL A 66 4.41 6.54 -8.63
C VAL A 66 3.17 6.45 -7.75
N LYS A 67 2.11 7.16 -8.12
CA LYS A 67 0.79 7.04 -7.49
C LYS A 67 -0.14 6.30 -8.43
N TYR A 68 -0.83 5.29 -7.92
CA TYR A 68 -1.81 4.52 -8.66
C TYR A 68 -3.18 5.14 -8.41
N ILE A 69 -3.86 5.54 -9.48
CA ILE A 69 -5.22 6.09 -9.42
C ILE A 69 -6.19 4.91 -9.49
N ARG A 70 -7.20 4.93 -8.61
CA ARG A 70 -8.24 3.92 -8.49
C ARG A 70 -9.30 4.03 -9.58
#